data_AF-A0A1H3DGY9-F1
#
_entry.id   AF-A0A1H3DGY9-F1
#
_cell.length_a   1.000
_cell.length_b   1.000
_cell.length_c   1.000
_cell.angle_alpha   90.00
_cell.angle_beta   90.00
_cell.angle_gamma   90.00
#
_symmetry.space_group_name_H-M   'P 1'
#
loop_
_entity.id
_entity.type
_entity.pdbx_description
1 polymer ?
#
loop_
_entity_poly.entity_id
_entity_poly.type
_entity_poly.pdbx_seq_one_letter_code
_entity_poly.pdbx_strand_id
1 'polypeptide(L)' 'MRRYSSNKDWNVLIKRLIRHGWTYKRGGKHGRLTHPECSRTLIVPISPSDRRSLKNFMQFLRTARIYLGKMPVKSDFN' A
#
# COMPACT_ATOMS: atom_id res chain seq x y z
N MET A 1 6.04 -6.76 -16.13
CA MET A 1 5.16 -6.26 -15.03
C MET A 1 5.91 -5.24 -14.19
N ARG A 2 5.32 -4.07 -13.90
CA ARG A 2 5.95 -3.05 -13.04
C ARG A 2 6.01 -3.53 -11.59
N ARG A 3 7.19 -3.44 -10.97
CA ARG A 3 7.43 -3.78 -9.55
C ARG A 3 7.58 -2.51 -8.74
N TYR A 4 6.75 -2.36 -7.70
CA TYR A 4 6.74 -1.19 -6.81
C TYR A 4 7.52 -1.43 -5.52
N SER A 5 7.59 -2.68 -5.07
CA SER A 5 8.38 -3.12 -3.90
C SER A 5 9.09 -4.44 -4.21
N SER A 6 10.28 -4.66 -3.63
CA SER A 6 10.99 -5.94 -3.72
C SER A 6 10.28 -7.05 -2.94
N ASN A 7 9.55 -6.70 -1.89
CA ASN A 7 8.70 -7.63 -1.14
C ASN A 7 7.41 -7.91 -1.92
N LYS A 8 7.09 -9.20 -2.13
CA LYS A 8 5.96 -9.64 -2.96
C LYS A 8 4.61 -9.15 -2.43
N ASP A 9 4.41 -9.19 -1.12
CA ASP A 9 3.13 -8.86 -0.49
C ASP A 9 2.87 -7.35 -0.53
N TRP A 10 3.93 -6.56 -0.27
CA TRP A 10 3.89 -5.11 -0.50
C TRP A 10 3.60 -4.76 -1.95
N ASN A 11 4.23 -5.46 -2.90
CA ASN A 11 3.99 -5.22 -4.32
C ASN A 11 2.54 -5.53 -4.72
N VAL A 12 1.96 -6.60 -4.20
CA VAL A 12 0.53 -6.93 -4.41
C VAL A 12 -0.38 -5.87 -3.80
N LEU A 13 -0.11 -5.45 -2.56
CA LEU A 13 -0.87 -4.39 -1.89
C LEU A 13 -0.85 -3.10 -2.70
N ILE A 14 0.33 -2.62 -3.09
CA ILE A 14 0.47 -1.37 -3.86
C ILE A 14 -0.30 -1.47 -5.19
N LYS A 15 -0.19 -2.59 -5.92
CA LYS A 15 -0.95 -2.80 -7.16
C LYS A 15 -2.46 -2.75 -6.94
N ARG A 16 -2.96 -3.34 -5.86
CA ARG A 16 -4.40 -3.29 -5.52
C ARG A 16 -4.85 -1.88 -5.22
N LEU A 17 -4.10 -1.15 -4.40
CA LEU A 17 -4.39 0.25 -4.08
C LEU A 17 -4.48 1.07 -5.38
N ILE A 18 -3.52 0.89 -6.30
CA ILE A 18 -3.54 1.55 -7.62
C ILE A 18 -4.78 1.16 -8.43
N ARG A 19 -5.16 -0.12 -8.44
CA ARG A 19 -6.39 -0.59 -9.12
C ARG A 19 -7.65 0.04 -8.53
N HIS A 20 -7.64 0.41 -7.26
CA HIS A 20 -8.70 1.15 -6.57
C HIS A 20 -8.58 2.68 -6.73
N GLY A 21 -7.81 3.16 -7.71
CA GLY A 21 -7.70 4.59 -8.04
C GLY A 21 -6.59 5.35 -7.32
N TRP A 22 -5.79 4.68 -6.48
CA TRP A 22 -4.68 5.36 -5.81
C TRP A 22 -3.55 5.71 -6.78
N THR A 23 -2.97 6.89 -6.62
CA THR A 23 -1.84 7.31 -7.45
C THR A 23 -0.52 6.95 -6.78
N TYR A 24 0.32 6.17 -7.47
CA TYR A 24 1.67 5.85 -6.99
C TYR A 24 2.73 6.78 -7.60
N LYS A 25 3.57 7.35 -6.75
CA LYS A 25 4.79 8.08 -7.15
C LYS A 25 6.02 7.41 -6.55
N ARG A 26 6.96 7.03 -7.41
CA ARG A 26 8.28 6.52 -7.00
C ARG A 26 9.10 7.65 -6.39
N GLY A 27 9.73 7.40 -5.24
CA GLY A 27 10.82 8.21 -4.69
C GLY A 27 12.11 7.40 -4.62
N GLY A 28 13.12 7.91 -3.91
CA GLY A 28 14.40 7.23 -3.71
C GLY A 28 14.26 5.96 -2.87
N LYS A 29 14.11 6.11 -1.54
CA LYS A 29 13.97 4.99 -0.58
C LYS A 29 12.53 4.52 -0.39
N HIS A 30 11.57 5.39 -0.62
CA HIS A 30 10.15 5.12 -0.42
C HIS A 30 9.32 5.52 -1.64
N GLY A 31 8.21 4.80 -1.85
CA GLY A 31 7.13 5.24 -2.73
C GLY A 31 6.09 6.04 -1.95
N ARG A 32 5.26 6.78 -2.68
CA ARG A 32 4.10 7.49 -2.15
C ARG A 32 2.84 6.99 -2.84
N LEU A 33 1.79 6.80 -2.07
CA LEU A 33 0.44 6.46 -2.53
C LEU A 33 -0.51 7.58 -2.10
N THR A 34 -1.06 8.30 -3.07
CA THR A 34 -2.02 9.38 -2.82
C THR A 34 -3.43 8.86 -3.03
N HIS A 35 -4.31 9.14 -2.08
CA HIS A 35 -5.71 8.73 -2.10
C HIS A 35 -6.44 9.41 -3.27
N PRO A 36 -7.36 8.72 -3.97
CA PRO A 36 -8.09 9.30 -5.11
C PRO A 36 -8.94 10.52 -4.73
N GLU A 37 -9.73 10.41 -3.66
CA GLU A 37 -10.71 11.44 -3.27
C GLU A 37 -10.17 12.49 -2.28
N CYS A 38 -8.97 12.32 -1.75
CA CYS A 38 -8.45 13.25 -0.74
C CYS A 38 -6.95 13.41 -0.84
N SER A 39 -6.43 14.53 -0.32
CA SER A 39 -5.00 14.86 -0.35
C SER A 39 -4.13 14.00 0.56
N ARG A 40 -4.70 12.97 1.23
CA ARG A 40 -3.93 12.06 2.09
C ARG A 40 -2.96 11.24 1.26
N THR A 41 -1.71 11.20 1.71
CA THR A 41 -0.64 10.44 1.08
C THR A 41 -0.01 9.49 2.07
N LEU A 42 0.25 8.26 1.62
CA LEU A 42 0.86 7.19 2.41
C LEU A 42 2.26 6.89 1.89
N ILE A 43 3.19 6.71 2.80
CA ILE A 43 4.55 6.27 2.49
C ILE A 43 4.58 4.76 2.45
N VAL A 44 5.12 4.18 1.37
CA VAL A 44 5.28 2.73 1.21
C VAL A 44 6.75 2.36 0.96
N PRO A 45 7.26 1.27 1.54
CA PRO A 45 8.66 0.88 1.37
C PRO A 45 8.90 0.24 0.01
N ILE A 46 10.02 0.62 -0.62
CA ILE A 46 10.50 -0.01 -1.86
C ILE A 46 11.19 -1.34 -1.54
N SER A 47 11.95 -1.41 -0.45
CA SER A 47 12.68 -2.60 -0.02
C SER A 47 12.61 -2.76 1.51
N PRO A 48 11.46 -3.20 2.04
CA PRO A 48 11.31 -3.36 3.48
C PRO A 48 12.16 -4.52 4.00
N SER A 49 12.89 -4.29 5.09
CA SER A 49 13.58 -5.33 5.86
C SER A 49 12.75 -5.83 7.05
N ASP A 50 11.83 -5.02 7.56
CA ASP A 50 10.92 -5.40 8.65
C ASP A 50 9.73 -6.23 8.14
N ARG A 51 9.63 -7.46 8.65
CA ARG A 51 8.56 -8.42 8.34
C ARG A 51 7.18 -7.99 8.87
N ARG A 52 7.13 -7.13 9.90
CA ARG A 52 5.88 -6.63 10.50
C ARG A 52 5.35 -5.38 9.81
N SER A 53 6.19 -4.68 9.05
CA SER A 53 5.85 -3.44 8.36
C SER A 53 4.52 -3.51 7.59
N LEU A 54 4.28 -4.59 6.86
CA LEU A 54 3.05 -4.78 6.10
C LEU A 54 1.82 -4.94 7.01
N LYS A 55 1.93 -5.72 8.09
CA LYS A 55 0.84 -5.91 9.06
C LYS A 55 0.48 -4.59 9.72
N ASN A 56 1.49 -3.82 10.15
CA ASN A 56 1.29 -2.52 10.78
C ASN A 56 0.64 -1.53 9.80
N PHE A 57 1.07 -1.53 8.53
CA PHE A 57 0.48 -0.70 7.50
C PHE A 57 -0.99 -1.06 7.21
N MET A 58 -1.31 -2.36 7.12
CA MET A 58 -2.69 -2.81 6.96
C MET A 58 -3.57 -2.43 8.15
N GLN A 59 -3.05 -2.55 9.38
CA GLN A 59 -3.76 -2.12 10.58
C GLN A 59 -4.00 -0.60 10.57
N PHE A 60 -2.99 0.17 10.17
CA PHE A 60 -3.10 1.62 10.01
C PHE A 60 -4.20 1.99 9.00
N LEU A 61 -4.23 1.35 7.83
CA LEU A 61 -5.29 1.57 6.84
C LEU A 61 -6.69 1.28 7.40
N ARG A 62 -6.82 0.23 8.23
CA ARG A 62 -8.08 -0.16 8.90
C ARG A 62 -8.53 0.90 9.90
N THR A 63 -7.64 1.25 10.83
CA THR A 63 -7.98 2.14 11.94
C THR A 63 -8.17 3.58 11.48
N ALA A 64 -7.34 4.06 10.55
CA ALA A 64 -7.41 5.44 10.08
C ALA A 64 -8.61 5.72 9.16
N ARG A 65 -9.42 4.69 8.85
CA ARG A 65 -10.59 4.73 7.97
C ARG A 65 -10.28 5.37 6.62
N ILE A 66 -9.00 5.29 6.22
CA ILE A 66 -8.44 5.82 4.97
C ILE A 66 -9.00 5.03 3.78
N TYR A 67 -9.52 3.84 4.04
CA TYR A 67 -10.36 3.09 3.10
C TYR A 67 -11.83 3.24 3.50
N LEU A 68 -12.62 3.88 2.64
CA LEU A 68 -14.07 3.97 2.76
C LEU A 68 -14.81 2.79 2.05
N GLY A 69 -14.08 1.77 1.57
CA GLY A 69 -14.62 0.57 0.91
C GLY A 69 -14.18 -0.76 1.54
N LYS A 70 -14.53 -1.91 0.93
CA LYS A 70 -14.10 -3.25 1.41
C LYS A 70 -12.57 -3.37 1.33
N MET A 71 -11.91 -3.36 2.50
CA MET A 71 -10.46 -3.50 2.59
C MET A 71 -10.00 -4.89 2.17
N PRO A 72 -8.88 -5.02 1.43
CA PRO A 72 -8.29 -6.33 1.21
C PRO A 72 -7.87 -6.95 2.55
N VAL A 73 -8.39 -8.14 2.83
CA VAL A 73 -8.05 -8.99 3.97
C VAL A 73 -6.90 -9.92 3.60
N LYS A 74 -6.21 -10.48 4.61
CA LYS A 74 -5.09 -11.41 4.40
C LYS A 74 -5.42 -12.55 3.43
N SER A 75 -6.66 -13.03 3.44
CA SER A 75 -7.16 -14.08 2.53
C SER A 75 -7.14 -13.66 1.06
N ASP A 76 -7.17 -12.37 0.77
CA ASP A 76 -7.14 -11.90 -0.61
C ASP A 76 -5.73 -12.03 -1.19
N PHE A 77 -4.67 -12.14 -0.40
CA PHE A 77 -3.28 -12.15 -0.89
C PHE A 77 -2.78 -13.55 -1.29
N ASN A 78 -3.62 -14.59 -1.16
CA ASN A 78 -3.37 -15.94 -1.65
C ASN A 78 -3.83 -16.12 -3.09
#